data_AF-Q5C1Y9-F1
#
_entry.id   AF-Q5C1Y9-F1
#
_cell.length_a   1.000
_cell.length_b   1.000
_cell.length_c   1.000
_cell.angle_alpha   90.00
_cell.angle_beta   90.00
_cell.angle_gamma   90.00
#
_symmetry.space_group_name_H-M   'P 1'
#
loop_
_entity.id
_entity.type
_entity.pdbx_description
1 polymer ?
#
loop_
_entity_poly.entity_id
_entity_poly.type
_entity_poly.pdbx_seq_one_letter_code
_entity_poly.pdbx_strand_id
1 'polypeptide(L)'
;ESVVLPVKTVDVIISEWMGYFLFFESMLDSVLKMASKYLSPNGHIFPRHYTLHLLGVQCSKQLRKRRLEHWNDVYGYNMPALRRASLSEVHVLNLTNEQNTLTISPIIILTPHSFELITLDLDDMHRNRIYNLSDNCSLLCERKFHLIIQPNTHSSIDNNSDNNNNNSNDNYQLDAIVGYFNVRFNDDADSKVEFSTSPTAPLTHWKQTLLFLDKPINVKPGDKISGIVTIRRSTTDNRGLEINLLIGETENSPEIKQTYDLIG
;
A
#
# COMPACT_ATOMS: atom_id res chain seq x y z
N GLU A 1 -11.75 -22.10 -18.40
CA GLU A 1 -11.25 -23.05 -19.43
C GLU A 1 -10.00 -23.77 -18.93
N SER A 2 -9.89 -25.07 -19.17
CA SER A 2 -8.70 -25.86 -18.82
C SER A 2 -7.75 -25.93 -20.00
N VAL A 3 -6.75 -25.05 -20.04
CA VAL A 3 -5.66 -25.12 -21.02
C VAL A 3 -4.68 -26.24 -20.60
N VAL A 4 -4.37 -27.12 -21.55
CA VAL A 4 -3.36 -28.17 -21.39
C VAL A 4 -2.11 -27.74 -22.16
N LEU A 5 -0.98 -27.62 -21.46
CA LEU A 5 0.29 -27.29 -22.11
C LEU A 5 0.82 -28.50 -22.90
N PRO A 6 1.56 -28.29 -24.00
CA PRO A 6 2.17 -29.38 -24.78
C PRO A 6 3.32 -30.07 -24.04
N VAL A 7 3.70 -29.57 -22.86
CA VAL A 7 4.77 -30.10 -22.00
C VAL A 7 4.21 -30.54 -20.65
N LYS A 8 4.85 -31.52 -20.02
CA LYS A 8 4.48 -32.00 -18.68
C LYS A 8 4.83 -31.00 -17.59
N THR A 9 6.01 -30.39 -17.71
CA THR A 9 6.54 -29.42 -16.74
C THR A 9 7.28 -28.30 -17.46
N VAL A 10 7.44 -27.18 -16.75
CA VAL A 10 8.27 -26.02 -17.13
C VAL A 10 9.25 -25.73 -15.99
N ASP A 11 10.41 -25.19 -16.32
CA ASP A 11 11.42 -24.81 -15.31
C ASP A 11 11.25 -23.37 -14.83
N VAL A 12 10.56 -22.54 -15.60
CA VAL A 12 10.38 -21.13 -15.27
C VAL A 12 8.95 -20.70 -15.58
N ILE A 13 8.38 -19.92 -14.66
CA ILE A 13 7.12 -19.21 -14.85
C ILE A 13 7.44 -17.72 -14.75
N ILE A 14 7.00 -16.95 -15.75
CA ILE A 14 7.11 -15.49 -15.71
C ILE A 14 5.69 -14.94 -15.78
N SER A 15 5.31 -14.16 -14.79
CA SER A 15 4.01 -13.50 -14.77
C SER A 15 4.12 -12.13 -14.13
N GLU A 16 3.60 -11.14 -14.83
CA GLU A 16 3.13 -9.91 -14.20
C GLU A 16 1.71 -10.22 -13.72
N TRP A 17 1.50 -10.25 -12.40
CA TRP A 17 0.22 -10.61 -11.77
C TRP A 17 -0.24 -9.58 -10.75
N MET A 18 0.59 -8.58 -10.47
CA MET A 18 0.44 -7.72 -9.31
C MET A 18 -0.68 -6.73 -9.57
N GLY A 19 -1.62 -6.61 -8.63
CA GLY A 19 -2.67 -5.60 -8.68
C GLY A 19 -2.31 -4.34 -7.91
N TYR A 20 -3.24 -3.38 -7.90
CA TYR A 20 -3.24 -2.31 -6.91
C TYR A 20 -3.19 -2.91 -5.49
N PHE A 21 -2.45 -2.26 -4.58
CA PHE A 21 -2.19 -2.77 -3.24
C PHE A 21 -1.67 -4.24 -3.22
N LEU A 22 -0.92 -4.62 -4.27
CA LEU A 22 -0.36 -5.94 -4.57
C LEU A 22 -1.38 -7.04 -4.94
N PHE A 23 -2.51 -7.14 -4.24
CA PHE A 23 -3.43 -8.29 -4.34
C PHE A 23 -4.70 -8.08 -5.15
N PHE A 24 -4.99 -6.84 -5.59
CA PHE A 24 -6.20 -6.57 -6.36
C PHE A 24 -6.24 -7.41 -7.66
N GLU A 25 -7.44 -7.74 -8.12
CA GLU A 25 -7.71 -8.67 -9.23
C GLU A 25 -7.41 -10.16 -8.99
N SER A 26 -6.90 -10.54 -7.81
CA SER A 26 -6.73 -11.94 -7.36
C SER A 26 -5.91 -12.83 -8.31
N MET A 27 -5.04 -12.26 -9.15
CA MET A 27 -4.31 -13.03 -10.18
C MET A 27 -3.22 -13.95 -9.61
N LEU A 28 -2.72 -13.67 -8.40
CA LEU A 28 -1.74 -14.51 -7.70
C LEU A 28 -2.21 -15.98 -7.60
N ASP A 29 -3.50 -16.22 -7.36
CA ASP A 29 -4.06 -17.57 -7.28
C ASP A 29 -3.88 -18.35 -8.58
N SER A 30 -4.03 -17.66 -9.71
CA SER A 30 -3.84 -18.26 -11.03
C SER A 30 -2.38 -18.64 -11.26
N VAL A 31 -1.44 -17.79 -10.83
CA VAL A 31 0.00 -18.07 -10.92
C VAL A 31 0.36 -19.29 -10.07
N LEU A 32 -0.09 -19.32 -8.81
CA LEU A 32 0.19 -20.42 -7.89
C LEU A 32 -0.46 -21.74 -8.32
N LYS A 33 -1.66 -21.67 -8.91
CA LYS A 33 -2.35 -22.84 -9.51
C LYS A 33 -1.61 -23.36 -10.74
N MET A 34 -1.07 -22.47 -11.57
CA MET A 34 -0.24 -22.84 -12.72
C MET A 34 1.06 -23.51 -12.23
N ALA A 35 1.73 -22.91 -11.25
CA ALA A 35 2.96 -23.45 -10.65
C ALA A 35 2.73 -24.83 -10.03
N SER A 36 1.66 -24.99 -9.26
CA SER A 36 1.26 -26.29 -8.68
C SER A 36 1.09 -27.40 -9.72
N LYS A 37 0.67 -27.04 -10.94
CA LYS A 37 0.36 -28.01 -11.99
C LYS A 37 1.56 -28.29 -12.90
N TYR A 38 2.38 -27.29 -13.21
CA TYR A 38 3.36 -27.39 -14.27
C TYR A 38 4.78 -27.02 -13.87
N LEU A 39 5.05 -26.43 -12.70
CA LEU A 39 6.43 -26.10 -12.32
C LEU A 39 7.21 -27.38 -11.96
N SER A 40 8.42 -27.51 -12.47
CA SER A 40 9.34 -28.59 -12.08
C SER A 40 9.81 -28.41 -10.62
N PRO A 41 10.27 -29.47 -9.92
CA PRO A 41 10.66 -29.39 -8.51
C PRO A 41 11.77 -28.35 -8.21
N ASN A 42 12.62 -28.06 -9.18
CA ASN A 42 13.70 -27.06 -9.10
C ASN A 42 13.38 -25.80 -9.92
N GLY A 43 12.13 -25.65 -10.36
CA GLY A 43 11.72 -24.51 -11.15
C GLY A 43 11.52 -23.25 -10.33
N HIS A 44 11.49 -22.11 -11.01
CA HIS A 44 11.40 -20.79 -10.40
C HIS A 44 10.23 -19.98 -10.95
N ILE A 45 9.67 -19.11 -10.11
CA ILE A 45 8.64 -18.14 -10.46
C ILE A 45 9.24 -16.74 -10.45
N PHE A 46 9.05 -15.99 -11.54
CA PHE A 46 9.51 -14.63 -11.69
C PHE A 46 8.38 -13.63 -11.96
N PRO A 47 8.43 -12.43 -11.35
CA PRO A 47 9.32 -12.07 -10.24
C PRO A 47 9.09 -12.94 -8.98
N ARG A 48 10.11 -13.06 -8.11
CA ARG A 48 10.07 -14.02 -7.00
C ARG A 48 9.66 -13.39 -5.68
N HIS A 49 10.22 -12.22 -5.36
CA HIS A 49 10.08 -11.59 -4.06
C HIS A 49 9.22 -10.33 -4.14
N TYR A 50 8.29 -10.22 -3.19
CA TYR A 50 7.38 -9.09 -3.09
C TYR A 50 7.29 -8.61 -1.66
N THR A 51 7.21 -7.30 -1.47
CA THR A 51 6.94 -6.72 -0.15
C THR A 51 5.87 -5.65 -0.27
N LEU A 52 4.83 -5.70 0.55
CA LEU A 52 3.82 -4.64 0.69
C LEU A 52 4.16 -3.77 1.90
N HIS A 53 4.18 -2.46 1.71
CA HIS A 53 4.63 -1.47 2.69
C HIS A 53 3.54 -0.45 2.98
N LEU A 54 3.54 0.07 4.22
CA LEU A 54 2.66 1.16 4.66
C LEU A 54 3.46 2.40 5.06
N LEU A 55 2.93 3.58 4.73
CA LEU A 55 3.43 4.90 5.15
C LEU A 55 2.32 5.73 5.77
N GLY A 56 2.65 6.55 6.76
CA GLY A 56 1.81 7.65 7.21
C GLY A 56 2.13 8.91 6.43
N VAL A 57 1.10 9.59 5.91
CA VAL A 57 1.26 10.81 5.11
C VAL A 57 0.32 11.93 5.55
N GLN A 58 0.80 13.17 5.39
CA GLN A 58 -0.03 14.36 5.37
C GLN A 58 -0.38 14.68 3.92
N CYS A 59 -1.65 14.97 3.66
CA CYS A 59 -2.12 15.34 2.33
C CYS A 59 -2.17 16.85 2.18
N SER A 60 -1.94 17.36 0.97
CA SER A 60 -2.27 18.75 0.68
C SER A 60 -3.77 19.00 0.86
N LYS A 61 -4.13 20.20 1.33
CA LYS A 61 -5.54 20.62 1.46
C LYS A 61 -6.31 20.46 0.14
N GLN A 62 -5.65 20.71 -0.99
CA GLN A 62 -6.26 20.56 -2.32
C GLN A 62 -6.57 19.10 -2.65
N LEU A 63 -5.66 18.17 -2.33
CA LEU A 63 -5.88 16.74 -2.55
C LEU A 63 -7.06 16.24 -1.69
N ARG A 64 -7.04 16.52 -0.39
CA ARG A 64 -8.10 16.12 0.55
C ARG A 64 -9.46 16.73 0.15
N LYS A 65 -9.47 18.03 -0.19
CA LYS A 65 -10.68 18.70 -0.67
C LYS A 65 -11.24 18.03 -1.92
N ARG A 66 -10.40 17.81 -2.94
CA ARG A 66 -10.87 17.23 -4.21
C ARG A 66 -11.38 15.80 -4.06
N ARG A 67 -10.75 14.97 -3.20
CA ARG A 67 -11.05 13.54 -3.10
C ARG A 67 -12.11 13.19 -2.06
N LEU A 68 -12.23 13.99 -1.02
CA LEU A 68 -13.09 13.67 0.13
C LEU A 68 -14.04 14.82 0.48
N GLU A 69 -13.52 16.03 0.70
CA GLU A 69 -14.31 17.11 1.31
C GLU A 69 -15.12 17.94 0.32
N HIS A 70 -14.97 17.72 -0.99
CA HIS A 70 -15.79 18.35 -2.02
C HIS A 70 -17.28 18.15 -1.75
N TRP A 71 -17.63 16.96 -1.28
CA TRP A 71 -19.00 16.57 -0.94
C TRP A 71 -19.57 17.30 0.28
N ASN A 72 -18.77 18.02 1.07
CA ASN A 72 -19.29 18.85 2.16
C ASN A 72 -20.00 20.10 1.66
N ASP A 73 -19.64 20.58 0.47
CA ASP A 73 -20.22 21.78 -0.14
C ASP A 73 -20.09 21.71 -1.67
N VAL A 74 -21.15 21.22 -2.30
CA VAL A 74 -21.32 21.18 -3.76
C VAL A 74 -22.35 22.25 -4.12
N TYR A 75 -21.87 23.46 -4.44
CA TYR A 75 -22.73 24.62 -4.76
C TYR A 75 -23.74 25.00 -3.67
N GLY A 76 -23.33 24.93 -2.40
CA GLY A 76 -24.17 25.21 -1.23
C GLY A 76 -24.91 23.98 -0.69
N TYR A 77 -24.78 22.81 -1.32
CA TYR A 77 -25.42 21.57 -0.90
C TYR A 77 -24.44 20.63 -0.22
N ASN A 78 -24.76 20.21 1.00
CA ASN A 78 -24.01 19.18 1.73
C ASN A 78 -24.47 17.79 1.30
N MET A 79 -23.54 16.96 0.82
CA MET A 79 -23.77 15.60 0.30
C MET A 79 -23.07 14.54 1.15
N PRO A 80 -23.47 14.33 2.42
CA PRO A 80 -22.73 13.50 3.37
C PRO A 80 -22.69 12.00 2.99
N ALA A 81 -23.68 11.52 2.23
CA ALA A 81 -23.69 10.15 1.73
C ALA A 81 -22.54 9.90 0.73
N LEU A 82 -22.33 10.83 -0.20
CA LEU A 82 -21.25 10.74 -1.18
C LEU A 82 -19.87 10.92 -0.53
N ARG A 83 -19.76 11.77 0.50
CA ARG A 83 -18.55 11.84 1.33
C ARG A 83 -18.23 10.50 1.98
N ARG A 84 -19.23 9.83 2.59
CA ARG A 84 -19.02 8.52 3.23
C ARG A 84 -18.61 7.46 2.21
N ALA A 85 -19.24 7.43 1.03
CA ALA A 85 -18.84 6.52 -0.05
C ALA A 85 -17.39 6.78 -0.51
N SER A 86 -17.02 8.04 -0.72
CA SER A 86 -15.63 8.41 -1.08
C SER A 86 -14.62 8.08 0.01
N LEU A 87 -15.04 8.06 1.28
CA LEU A 87 -14.19 7.69 2.41
C LEU A 87 -13.97 6.17 2.50
N SER A 88 -15.01 5.38 2.21
CA SER A 88 -14.93 3.92 2.20
C SER A 88 -14.25 3.39 0.94
N GLU A 89 -14.05 4.18 -0.09
CA GLU A 89 -13.31 3.76 -1.28
C GLU A 89 -11.80 3.92 -1.09
N VAL A 90 -11.06 2.96 -1.64
CA VAL A 90 -9.61 3.07 -1.79
C VAL A 90 -9.26 4.00 -2.96
N HIS A 91 -8.33 4.95 -2.75
CA HIS A 91 -7.92 5.89 -3.80
C HIS A 91 -6.59 5.47 -4.41
N VAL A 92 -6.56 5.14 -5.71
CA VAL A 92 -5.31 4.84 -6.44
C VAL A 92 -4.82 6.09 -7.17
N LEU A 93 -3.74 6.69 -6.65
CA LEU A 93 -3.29 8.03 -7.04
C LEU A 93 -1.79 8.06 -7.32
N ASN A 94 -1.39 8.89 -8.29
CA ASN A 94 0.01 9.24 -8.46
C ASN A 94 0.38 10.22 -7.34
N LEU A 95 1.19 9.74 -6.40
CA LEU A 95 1.75 10.49 -5.28
C LEU A 95 3.27 10.68 -5.43
N THR A 96 3.85 10.34 -6.59
CA THR A 96 5.30 10.39 -6.77
C THR A 96 5.82 11.80 -6.70
N ASN A 97 6.89 11.98 -5.94
CA ASN A 97 7.62 13.25 -5.87
C ASN A 97 8.61 13.32 -7.04
N GLU A 98 8.12 13.53 -8.26
CA GLU A 98 9.00 13.69 -9.42
C GLU A 98 9.77 15.00 -9.31
N GLN A 99 11.05 14.91 -8.92
CA GLN A 99 11.99 16.03 -8.78
C GLN A 99 12.17 16.88 -10.06
N ASN A 100 11.58 16.47 -11.19
CA ASN A 100 11.69 17.14 -12.50
C ASN A 100 10.47 17.98 -12.90
N THR A 101 9.47 18.12 -12.03
CA THR A 101 8.33 19.02 -12.28
C THR A 101 8.31 20.10 -11.20
N LEU A 102 8.05 21.35 -11.59
CA LEU A 102 7.90 22.52 -10.68
C LEU A 102 6.70 22.39 -9.71
N THR A 103 6.07 21.21 -9.64
CA THR A 103 4.89 20.94 -8.83
C THR A 103 5.28 20.39 -7.47
N ILE A 104 4.81 21.07 -6.42
CA ILE A 104 4.92 20.63 -5.02
C ILE A 104 4.26 19.25 -4.89
N SER A 105 4.96 18.31 -4.24
CA SER A 105 4.42 16.98 -3.91
C SER A 105 3.03 17.10 -3.28
N PRO A 106 2.04 16.29 -3.71
CA PRO A 106 0.68 16.36 -3.17
C PRO A 106 0.58 15.83 -1.73
N ILE A 107 1.66 15.22 -1.22
CA ILE A 107 1.79 14.64 0.12
C ILE A 107 3.12 15.01 0.78
N ILE A 108 3.15 14.96 2.10
CA ILE A 108 4.37 14.93 2.91
C ILE A 108 4.43 13.55 3.58
N ILE A 109 5.50 12.81 3.36
CA ILE A 109 5.73 11.52 4.03
C ILE A 109 6.11 11.82 5.48
N LEU A 110 5.27 11.39 6.41
CA LEU A 110 5.51 11.59 7.85
C LEU A 110 6.35 10.48 8.44
N THR A 111 6.39 9.31 7.80
CA THR A 111 7.07 8.10 8.30
C THR A 111 8.18 7.71 7.31
N PRO A 112 9.43 8.13 7.51
CA PRO A 112 10.51 7.91 6.54
C PRO A 112 10.87 6.42 6.43
N HIS A 113 10.59 5.66 7.48
CA HIS A 113 10.63 4.20 7.46
C HIS A 113 9.21 3.68 7.28
N SER A 114 8.99 2.97 6.18
CA SER A 114 7.75 2.23 5.97
C SER A 114 7.64 1.05 6.91
N PHE A 115 6.40 0.63 7.16
CA PHE A 115 6.13 -0.65 7.81
C PHE A 115 5.94 -1.74 6.75
N GLU A 116 6.79 -2.77 6.77
CA GLU A 116 6.65 -3.94 5.92
C GLU A 116 5.49 -4.83 6.41
N LEU A 117 4.36 -4.73 5.72
CA LEU A 117 3.13 -5.43 6.07
C LEU A 117 3.16 -6.89 5.63
N ILE A 118 3.58 -7.17 4.40
CA ILE A 118 3.62 -8.54 3.85
C ILE A 118 4.93 -8.73 3.11
N THR A 119 5.49 -9.93 3.22
CA THR A 119 6.64 -10.39 2.44
C THR A 119 6.29 -11.74 1.82
N LEU A 120 6.49 -11.85 0.51
CA LEU A 120 6.23 -13.05 -0.26
C LEU A 120 7.52 -13.51 -0.94
N ASP A 121 7.77 -14.81 -0.93
CA ASP A 121 8.68 -15.51 -1.82
C ASP A 121 7.86 -16.58 -2.54
N LEU A 122 7.59 -16.39 -3.84
CA LEU A 122 6.70 -17.26 -4.59
C LEU A 122 7.24 -18.69 -4.73
N ASP A 123 8.56 -18.85 -4.76
CA ASP A 123 9.16 -20.18 -4.78
C ASP A 123 8.96 -20.89 -3.43
N ASP A 124 9.15 -20.17 -2.32
CA ASP A 124 8.92 -20.70 -0.97
C ASP A 124 7.44 -21.06 -0.77
N MET A 125 6.54 -20.16 -1.17
CA MET A 125 5.10 -20.40 -1.12
C MET A 125 4.70 -21.64 -1.92
N HIS A 126 5.27 -21.82 -3.12
CA HIS A 126 5.00 -22.99 -3.95
C HIS A 126 5.53 -24.29 -3.31
N ARG A 127 6.80 -24.30 -2.88
CA ARG A 127 7.46 -25.48 -2.29
C ARG A 127 6.80 -25.92 -0.98
N ASN A 128 6.50 -24.97 -0.11
CA ASN A 128 5.89 -25.23 1.19
C ASN A 128 4.36 -25.33 1.12
N ARG A 129 3.79 -25.17 -0.07
CA ARG A 129 2.33 -25.17 -0.31
C ARG A 129 1.61 -24.19 0.62
N ILE A 130 2.20 -23.02 0.82
CA ILE A 130 1.63 -21.92 1.62
C ILE A 130 0.57 -21.23 0.75
N TYR A 131 -0.48 -21.99 0.45
CA TYR A 131 -1.67 -21.55 -0.26
C TYR A 131 -2.77 -21.25 0.77
N ASN A 132 -2.44 -20.53 1.84
CA ASN A 132 -3.48 -19.92 2.71
C ASN A 132 -4.33 -18.88 1.94
N LEU A 133 -4.04 -18.70 0.65
CA LEU A 133 -4.83 -18.07 -0.39
C LEU A 133 -5.88 -19.00 -1.06
N SER A 134 -6.04 -20.24 -0.60
CA SER A 134 -6.97 -21.23 -1.18
C SER A 134 -8.43 -20.94 -0.84
N ASP A 135 -9.34 -21.46 -1.69
CA ASP A 135 -10.74 -21.09 -1.97
C ASP A 135 -11.70 -20.81 -0.78
N ASN A 136 -11.28 -21.02 0.48
CA ASN A 136 -12.10 -20.78 1.67
C ASN A 136 -11.53 -19.75 2.66
N CYS A 137 -10.34 -19.20 2.44
CA CYS A 137 -9.78 -18.16 3.30
C CYS A 137 -9.84 -16.80 2.61
N SER A 138 -10.79 -15.95 3.01
CA SER A 138 -10.83 -14.57 2.55
C SER A 138 -9.71 -13.73 3.15
N LEU A 139 -9.09 -14.16 4.26
CA LEU A 139 -8.07 -13.40 4.97
C LEU A 139 -6.70 -13.52 4.28
N LEU A 140 -6.20 -12.41 3.74
CA LEU A 140 -4.87 -12.33 3.13
C LEU A 140 -3.80 -11.96 4.17
N CYS A 141 -4.13 -11.07 5.11
CA CYS A 141 -3.20 -10.60 6.13
C CYS A 141 -3.95 -9.98 7.31
N GLU A 142 -3.50 -10.20 8.53
CA GLU A 142 -3.86 -9.43 9.72
C GLU A 142 -2.59 -9.20 10.54
N ARG A 143 -2.16 -7.95 10.68
CA ARG A 143 -0.92 -7.64 11.42
C ARG A 143 -1.02 -6.33 12.17
N LYS A 144 -0.37 -6.32 13.34
CA LYS A 144 -0.06 -5.10 14.08
C LYS A 144 1.01 -4.32 13.34
N PHE A 145 0.81 -3.03 13.17
CA PHE A 145 1.78 -2.12 12.59
C PHE A 145 2.16 -1.01 13.57
N HIS A 146 3.36 -0.49 13.38
CA HIS A 146 3.86 0.68 14.10
C HIS A 146 4.55 1.60 13.11
N LEU A 147 4.16 2.87 13.14
CA LEU A 147 4.73 3.94 12.32
C LEU A 147 5.25 5.02 13.25
N ILE A 148 6.53 5.37 13.08
CA ILE A 148 7.16 6.46 13.83
C ILE A 148 7.09 7.71 12.98
N ILE A 149 6.50 8.77 13.54
CA ILE A 149 6.39 10.07 12.90
C ILE A 149 7.75 10.75 12.97
N GLN A 150 8.39 10.94 11.82
CA GLN A 150 9.65 11.64 11.69
C GLN A 150 9.80 12.23 10.27
N PRO A 151 9.00 13.26 9.93
CA PRO A 151 9.01 13.82 8.57
C PRO A 151 10.41 14.30 8.19
N ASN A 152 10.87 14.00 6.98
CA ASN A 152 12.17 14.47 6.49
C ASN A 152 12.08 15.98 6.23
N THR A 153 12.70 16.80 7.07
CA THR A 153 12.77 18.27 6.94
C THR A 153 13.77 18.76 5.89
N HIS A 154 14.05 17.96 4.85
CA HIS A 154 14.94 18.39 3.76
C HIS A 154 14.17 19.19 2.71
N SER A 155 13.85 20.43 3.06
CA SER A 155 13.74 21.53 2.10
C SER A 155 14.71 22.64 2.53
N SER A 156 16.00 22.39 2.32
CA SER A 156 17.04 23.42 2.42
C SER A 156 17.10 24.20 1.12
N ILE A 157 16.55 25.42 1.12
CA ILE A 157 17.30 26.59 0.63
C ILE A 157 16.99 27.72 1.61
N ASP A 158 17.85 27.86 2.62
CA ASP A 158 18.40 29.15 3.02
C ASP A 158 19.68 28.86 3.82
N ASN A 159 20.80 28.87 3.09
CA ASN A 159 22.11 29.01 3.69
C ASN A 159 22.24 30.44 4.20
N ASN A 160 21.70 30.70 5.38
CA ASN A 160 22.29 31.70 6.26
C ASN A 160 22.25 31.17 7.69
N SER A 161 23.46 31.03 8.22
CA SER A 161 23.80 31.03 9.63
C SER A 161 22.73 31.73 10.46
N ASP A 162 22.03 30.95 11.28
CA ASP A 162 21.91 31.26 12.70
C ASP A 162 21.59 29.98 13.48
N ASN A 163 22.49 29.65 14.40
CA ASN A 163 22.25 28.70 15.48
C ASN A 163 21.04 29.19 16.28
N ASN A 164 19.86 28.65 16.00
CA ASN A 164 18.71 28.78 16.88
C ASN A 164 18.08 27.40 17.08
N ASN A 165 17.94 27.04 18.35
CA ASN A 165 17.27 25.86 18.86
C ASN A 165 16.04 25.46 18.03
N ASN A 166 16.11 24.33 17.34
CA ASN A 166 14.93 23.70 16.72
C ASN A 166 14.02 23.10 17.81
N ASN A 167 13.37 23.96 18.59
CA ASN A 167 12.05 23.68 19.13
C ASN A 167 11.04 24.03 18.02
N SER A 168 11.08 23.31 16.90
CA SER A 168 10.01 23.46 15.92
C SER A 168 8.80 22.72 16.47
N ASN A 169 7.82 23.50 16.91
CA ASN A 169 6.51 23.03 17.35
C ASN A 169 5.69 22.66 16.10
N ASP A 170 6.30 21.90 15.18
CA ASP A 170 5.72 21.55 13.89
C ASP A 170 4.62 20.53 14.13
N ASN A 171 3.39 21.04 14.16
CA ASN A 171 2.20 20.21 14.21
C ASN A 171 1.93 19.69 12.80
N TYR A 172 2.03 18.38 12.63
CA TYR A 172 1.65 17.69 11.41
C TYR A 172 0.25 17.07 11.56
N GLN A 173 -0.35 16.72 10.43
CA GLN A 173 -1.62 16.01 10.38
C GLN A 173 -1.44 14.70 9.61
N LEU A 174 -1.65 13.57 10.27
CA LEU A 174 -1.77 12.29 9.60
C LEU A 174 -3.14 12.24 8.93
N ASP A 175 -3.16 12.40 7.62
CA ASP A 175 -4.39 12.41 6.81
C ASP A 175 -4.78 11.03 6.30
N ALA A 176 -3.78 10.18 6.06
CA ALA A 176 -3.98 8.91 5.38
C ALA A 176 -2.83 7.93 5.64
N ILE A 177 -3.13 6.64 5.43
CA ILE A 177 -2.13 5.59 5.25
C ILE A 177 -1.97 5.32 3.75
N VAL A 178 -0.73 5.24 3.28
CA VAL A 178 -0.39 4.90 1.89
C VAL A 178 0.19 3.50 1.83
N GLY A 179 -0.32 2.67 0.92
CA GLY A 179 0.29 1.41 0.53
C GLY A 179 1.04 1.50 -0.79
N TYR A 180 2.19 0.83 -0.83
CA TYR A 180 2.94 0.56 -2.05
C TYR A 180 3.65 -0.79 -1.92
N PHE A 181 4.18 -1.32 -3.02
CA PHE A 181 4.91 -2.58 -3.01
C PHE A 181 6.23 -2.50 -3.75
N ASN A 182 7.15 -3.40 -3.39
CA ASN A 182 8.39 -3.63 -4.12
C ASN A 182 8.36 -5.02 -4.73
N VAL A 183 9.09 -5.17 -5.83
CA VAL A 183 9.22 -6.41 -6.59
C VAL A 183 10.68 -6.65 -6.88
N ARG A 184 11.15 -7.87 -6.62
CA ARG A 184 12.50 -8.30 -6.97
C ARG A 184 12.46 -9.66 -7.67
N PHE A 185 13.25 -9.77 -8.73
CA PHE A 185 13.24 -10.95 -9.59
C PHE A 185 13.95 -12.12 -8.93
N ASN A 186 15.23 -11.97 -8.57
CA ASN A 186 15.99 -13.04 -7.92
C ASN A 186 17.12 -12.46 -7.07
N ASP A 187 17.32 -13.01 -5.88
CA ASP A 187 18.45 -12.65 -5.01
C ASP A 187 19.76 -13.29 -5.47
N ASP A 188 19.70 -14.44 -6.14
CA ASP A 188 20.85 -15.23 -6.59
C ASP A 188 21.38 -14.84 -7.99
N ALA A 189 20.75 -13.87 -8.65
CA ALA A 189 21.18 -13.43 -9.99
C ALA A 189 22.38 -12.46 -9.93
N ASP A 190 23.32 -12.61 -10.87
CA ASP A 190 24.48 -11.70 -11.01
C ASP A 190 24.06 -10.23 -11.15
N SER A 191 22.92 -10.00 -11.83
CA SER A 191 22.30 -8.69 -11.98
C SER A 191 20.99 -8.65 -11.19
N LYS A 192 20.97 -7.85 -10.12
CA LYS A 192 19.77 -7.64 -9.31
C LYS A 192 18.79 -6.75 -10.06
N VAL A 193 17.62 -7.30 -10.34
CA VAL A 193 16.51 -6.57 -10.97
C VAL A 193 15.40 -6.41 -9.94
N GLU A 194 15.08 -5.17 -9.63
CA GLU A 194 13.97 -4.80 -8.75
C GLU A 194 13.36 -3.46 -9.16
N PHE A 195 12.10 -3.26 -8.75
CA PHE A 195 11.46 -1.96 -8.82
C PHE A 195 10.55 -1.75 -7.62
N SER A 196 10.22 -0.49 -7.36
CA SER A 196 9.33 -0.07 -6.29
C SER A 196 8.21 0.79 -6.85
N THR A 197 7.02 0.66 -6.26
CA THR A 197 5.89 1.56 -6.48
C THR A 197 5.79 2.64 -5.41
N SER A 198 6.84 2.84 -4.59
CA SER A 198 6.91 3.88 -3.56
C SER A 198 6.67 5.28 -4.15
N PRO A 199 6.05 6.22 -3.38
CA PRO A 199 6.01 7.63 -3.76
C PRO A 199 7.39 8.27 -4.01
N THR A 200 8.47 7.65 -3.53
CA THR A 200 9.85 8.14 -3.72
C THR A 200 10.58 7.45 -4.88
N ALA A 201 9.93 6.50 -5.55
CA ALA A 201 10.47 5.78 -6.71
C ALA A 201 9.88 6.35 -8.02
N PRO A 202 10.48 6.02 -9.18
CA PRO A 202 9.91 6.39 -10.48
C PRO A 202 8.47 5.89 -10.63
N LEU A 203 7.63 6.70 -11.30
CA LEU A 203 6.21 6.40 -11.48
C LEU A 203 5.98 5.08 -12.23
N THR A 204 5.08 4.27 -11.69
CA THR A 204 4.53 3.08 -12.35
C THR A 204 3.03 3.24 -12.60
N HIS A 205 2.45 2.38 -13.43
CA HIS A 205 1.01 2.39 -13.68
C HIS A 205 0.18 1.97 -12.44
N TRP A 206 0.76 1.21 -11.50
CA TRP A 206 0.13 0.88 -10.22
C TRP A 206 -0.05 2.07 -9.30
N LYS A 207 0.77 3.12 -9.48
CA LYS A 207 0.78 4.30 -8.62
C LYS A 207 0.85 3.89 -7.13
N GLN A 208 0.11 4.57 -6.25
CA GLN A 208 0.00 4.23 -4.84
C GLN A 208 -1.45 4.17 -4.38
N THR A 209 -1.67 3.39 -3.34
CA THR A 209 -2.99 3.16 -2.74
C THR A 209 -3.13 4.02 -1.48
N LEU A 210 -4.08 4.94 -1.47
CA LEU A 210 -4.30 5.90 -0.38
C LEU A 210 -5.59 5.55 0.39
N LEU A 211 -5.45 5.40 1.71
CA LEU A 211 -6.52 5.12 2.67
C LEU A 211 -6.74 6.36 3.54
N PHE A 212 -7.74 7.19 3.21
CA PHE A 212 -8.00 8.42 3.95
C PHE A 212 -8.55 8.14 5.35
N LEU A 213 -8.02 8.84 6.35
CA LEU A 213 -8.65 8.92 7.67
C LEU A 213 -9.83 9.90 7.62
N ASP A 214 -10.96 9.53 8.24
CA ASP A 214 -12.17 10.39 8.28
C ASP A 214 -11.83 11.78 8.84
N LYS A 215 -11.07 11.77 9.94
CA LYS A 215 -10.52 12.94 10.60
C LYS A 215 -9.01 12.79 10.67
N PRO A 216 -8.23 13.81 10.27
CA PRO A 216 -6.79 13.78 10.44
C PRO A 216 -6.41 13.68 11.92
N ILE A 217 -5.33 12.97 12.21
CA ILE A 217 -4.75 12.90 13.57
C ILE A 217 -3.65 13.96 13.66
N ASN A 218 -3.72 14.84 14.66
CA ASN A 218 -2.61 15.76 14.92
C ASN A 218 -1.44 14.97 15.52
N VAL A 219 -0.25 15.10 14.93
CA VAL A 219 0.94 14.34 15.32
C VAL A 219 2.18 15.24 15.36
N LYS A 220 3.17 14.81 16.12
CA LYS A 220 4.47 15.45 16.29
C LYS A 220 5.60 14.48 15.97
N PRO A 221 6.79 14.97 15.60
CA PRO A 221 7.98 14.12 15.50
C PRO A 221 8.22 13.33 16.79
N GLY A 222 8.46 12.03 16.66
CA GLY A 222 8.60 11.09 17.76
C GLY A 222 7.33 10.33 18.13
N ASP A 223 6.14 10.79 17.70
CA ASP A 223 4.89 10.08 17.97
C ASP A 223 4.89 8.70 17.30
N LYS A 224 4.29 7.73 17.99
CA LYS A 224 4.15 6.36 17.51
C LYS A 224 2.68 6.08 17.19
N ILE A 225 2.37 5.93 15.91
CA ILE A 225 1.05 5.48 15.44
C ILE A 225 1.04 3.95 15.39
N SER A 226 0.12 3.35 16.12
CA SER A 226 -0.02 1.90 16.23
C SER A 226 -1.42 1.45 15.88
N GLY A 227 -1.52 0.25 15.33
CA GLY A 227 -2.80 -0.26 14.88
C GLY A 227 -2.75 -1.68 14.35
N ILE A 228 -3.85 -2.13 13.79
CA ILE A 228 -3.98 -3.38 13.04
C ILE A 228 -4.44 -3.05 11.64
N VAL A 229 -3.80 -3.66 10.65
CA VAL A 229 -4.32 -3.73 9.28
C VAL A 229 -4.74 -5.15 9.01
N THR A 230 -5.96 -5.31 8.53
CA THR A 230 -6.50 -6.58 8.04
C THR A 230 -6.90 -6.45 6.58
N ILE A 231 -6.37 -7.31 5.71
CA ILE A 231 -6.69 -7.37 4.28
C ILE A 231 -7.47 -8.64 4.03
N ARG A 232 -8.64 -8.51 3.42
CA ARG A 232 -9.48 -9.61 2.99
C ARG A 232 -9.82 -9.51 1.51
N ARG A 233 -10.08 -10.64 0.87
CA ARG A 233 -10.83 -10.69 -0.39
C ARG A 233 -12.25 -10.20 -0.13
N SER A 234 -12.77 -9.41 -1.05
CA SER A 234 -14.16 -9.01 -0.97
C SER A 234 -15.08 -10.23 -1.07
N THR A 235 -16.18 -10.19 -0.32
CA THR A 235 -17.23 -11.21 -0.36
C THR A 235 -18.26 -10.94 -1.46
N THR A 236 -18.25 -9.73 -2.03
CA THR A 236 -19.19 -9.27 -3.05
C THR A 236 -18.55 -9.16 -4.44
N ASP A 237 -17.22 -9.02 -4.50
CA ASP A 237 -16.42 -8.95 -5.72
C ASP A 237 -15.24 -9.92 -5.62
N ASN A 238 -15.18 -10.91 -6.51
CA ASN A 238 -14.11 -11.92 -6.51
C ASN A 238 -12.72 -11.35 -6.90
N ARG A 239 -12.68 -10.14 -7.45
CA ARG A 239 -11.46 -9.39 -7.80
C ARG A 239 -11.15 -8.29 -6.78
N GLY A 240 -12.08 -8.00 -5.88
CA GLY A 240 -11.99 -6.90 -4.93
C GLY A 240 -11.29 -7.26 -3.62
N LEU A 241 -10.88 -6.22 -2.89
CA LEU A 241 -10.32 -6.31 -1.55
C LEU A 241 -11.12 -5.48 -0.56
N GLU A 242 -11.21 -5.96 0.67
CA GLU A 242 -11.65 -5.21 1.84
C GLU A 242 -10.43 -5.00 2.75
N ILE A 243 -10.12 -3.75 3.07
CA ILE A 243 -9.02 -3.36 3.94
C ILE A 243 -9.61 -2.73 5.20
N ASN A 244 -9.38 -3.37 6.35
CA ASN A 244 -9.79 -2.86 7.64
C ASN A 244 -8.59 -2.24 8.35
N LEU A 245 -8.73 -0.99 8.78
CA LEU A 245 -7.73 -0.23 9.51
C LEU A 245 -8.27 0.09 10.91
N LEU A 246 -7.53 -0.38 11.93
CA LEU A 246 -7.73 -0.01 13.31
C LEU A 246 -6.51 0.80 13.77
N ILE A 247 -6.71 2.00 14.31
CA ILE A 247 -5.64 2.80 14.94
C ILE A 247 -6.05 3.10 16.38
N GLY A 248 -5.12 2.90 17.32
CA GLY A 248 -5.31 3.20 18.74
C GLY A 248 -4.22 2.60 19.62
N GLU A 249 -4.14 3.06 20.87
CA GLU A 249 -3.15 2.60 21.86
C GLU A 249 -3.32 1.12 22.23
N THR A 250 -4.55 0.60 22.20
CA THR A 250 -4.85 -0.81 22.51
C THR A 250 -5.89 -1.40 21.56
N GLU A 251 -5.83 -2.72 21.33
CA GLU A 251 -6.79 -3.45 20.46
C GLU A 251 -8.23 -3.38 20.98
N ASN A 252 -8.42 -3.14 22.28
CA ASN A 252 -9.71 -3.18 22.96
C ASN A 252 -10.43 -1.81 22.96
N SER A 253 -9.76 -0.74 22.54
CA SER A 253 -10.31 0.62 22.47
C SER A 253 -9.71 1.41 21.30
N PRO A 254 -9.98 1.03 20.03
CA PRO A 254 -9.45 1.75 18.88
C PRO A 254 -10.07 3.14 18.80
N GLU A 255 -9.24 4.16 18.55
CA GLU A 255 -9.68 5.54 18.31
C GLU A 255 -10.27 5.69 16.89
N ILE A 256 -9.76 4.90 15.95
CA ILE A 256 -10.23 4.86 14.56
C ILE A 256 -10.48 3.42 14.16
N LYS A 257 -11.65 3.19 13.57
CA LYS A 257 -12.01 1.96 12.87
C LYS A 257 -12.60 2.33 11.52
N GLN A 258 -11.90 2.00 10.44
CA GLN A 258 -12.34 2.27 9.08
C GLN A 258 -12.16 1.03 8.21
N THR A 259 -13.12 0.84 7.32
CA THR A 259 -13.10 -0.21 6.30
C THR A 259 -13.07 0.46 4.95
N TYR A 260 -12.20 -0.05 4.07
CA TYR A 260 -12.02 0.44 2.73
C TYR A 260 -12.23 -0.68 1.73
N ASP A 261 -13.01 -0.40 0.69
CA ASP A 261 -13.28 -1.29 -0.41
C ASP A 261 -12.44 -0.88 -1.63
N LEU A 262 -11.71 -1.83 -2.18
CA LEU A 262 -11.06 -1.72 -3.47
C LEU A 262 -11.76 -2.68 -4.43
N ILE A 263 -12.68 -2.15 -5.22
CA ILE A 263 -13.54 -2.88 -6.14
C ILE A 263 -13.21 -2.51 -7.59
N GLY A 264 -13.50 -3.43 -8.52
CA GLY A 264 -13.28 -3.25 -9.97
C GLY A 264 -14.40 -2.58 -10.74
#